data_AF-A0A1D2MYC6-F1
#
_entry.id   AF-A0A1D2MYC6-F1
#
_cell.length_a   1.000
_cell.length_b   1.000
_cell.length_c   1.000
_cell.angle_alpha   90.00
_cell.angle_beta   90.00
_cell.angle_gamma   90.00
#
_symmetry.space_group_name_H-M   'P 1'
#
loop_
_entity.id
_entity.type
_entity.pdbx_description
1 polymer ?
#
loop_
_entity_poly.entity_id
_entity_poly.type
_entity_poly.pdbx_seq_one_letter_code
_entity_poly.pdbx_strand_id
1 'polypeptide(L)'
;MIDYNGERLQRTGRGITLEITSFTQEQLEDAINKLLYDESYKKNVVEVSKDSWIDSTPLENRRHGGVEYVIRHEDTSFMRAISCKSYWYQRRLLDVYAFLS
;
A
#
# COMPACT_ATOMS: atom_id res chain seq x y z
N MET A 1 0.87 -16.33 -7.92
CA MET A 1 1.32 -15.04 -7.33
C MET A 1 0.65 -13.83 -8.02
N ILE A 2 -0.51 -14.00 -8.68
CA ILE A 2 -1.21 -12.89 -9.37
C ILE A 2 -2.50 -12.48 -8.61
N ASP A 3 -2.94 -13.25 -7.62
CA ASP A 3 -4.29 -13.13 -7.05
C ASP A 3 -4.43 -12.15 -5.87
N TYR A 4 -3.32 -11.74 -5.25
CA TYR A 4 -3.37 -10.92 -4.03
C TYR A 4 -4.08 -9.57 -4.20
N ASN A 5 -3.85 -8.88 -5.32
CA ASN A 5 -4.52 -7.60 -5.58
C ASN A 5 -6.01 -7.79 -5.87
N GLY A 6 -6.37 -8.84 -6.60
CA GLY A 6 -7.76 -9.20 -6.90
C GLY A 6 -8.53 -9.55 -5.62
N GLU A 7 -7.98 -10.45 -4.81
CA GLU A 7 -8.55 -10.84 -3.51
C GLU A 7 -8.73 -9.63 -2.60
N ARG A 8 -7.75 -8.72 -2.56
CA ARG A 8 -7.84 -7.51 -1.76
C ARG A 8 -8.97 -6.59 -2.23
N LEU A 9 -9.15 -6.43 -3.54
CA LEU A 9 -10.25 -5.64 -4.11
C LEU A 9 -11.62 -6.28 -3.81
N GLN A 10 -11.72 -7.60 -3.90
CA GLN A 10 -12.94 -8.33 -3.59
C GLN A 10 -13.30 -8.25 -2.10
N ARG A 11 -12.34 -8.52 -1.20
CA ARG A 11 -12.54 -8.45 0.26
C ARG A 11 -12.91 -7.06 0.75
N THR A 12 -12.48 -6.02 0.05
CA THR A 12 -12.78 -4.64 0.41
C THR A 12 -14.01 -4.08 -0.31
N GLY A 13 -14.72 -4.91 -1.08
CA GLY A 13 -15.94 -4.50 -1.80
C GLY A 13 -15.66 -3.46 -2.88
N ARG A 14 -14.47 -3.47 -3.48
CA ARG A 14 -14.01 -2.50 -4.48
C ARG A 14 -13.95 -3.08 -5.89
N GLY A 15 -14.18 -4.38 -6.04
CA GLY A 15 -14.22 -5.04 -7.33
C GLY A 15 -14.71 -6.48 -7.21
N ILE A 16 -14.97 -7.07 -8.38
CA ILE A 16 -15.35 -8.47 -8.54
C ILE A 16 -14.19 -9.15 -9.26
N THR A 17 -13.70 -10.24 -8.71
CA THR A 17 -12.66 -11.08 -9.33
C THR A 17 -13.32 -12.16 -10.17
N LEU A 18 -12.84 -12.31 -11.40
CA LEU A 18 -13.21 -13.39 -12.30
C LEU A 18 -11.94 -14.17 -12.66
N GLU A 19 -12.05 -15.49 -12.69
CA GLU A 19 -10.95 -16.35 -13.09
C GLU A 19 -10.86 -16.35 -14.62
N ILE A 20 -9.76 -15.82 -15.16
CA ILE A 20 -9.56 -15.59 -16.61
C ILE A 20 -9.69 -16.87 -17.43
N THR A 21 -9.36 -18.01 -16.83
CA THR A 21 -9.40 -19.33 -17.47
C THR A 21 -10.77 -20.01 -17.45
N SER A 22 -11.73 -19.52 -16.65
CA SER A 22 -12.96 -20.25 -16.37
C SER A 22 -14.26 -19.43 -16.36
N PHE A 23 -14.23 -18.15 -16.78
CA PHE A 23 -15.44 -17.32 -16.83
C PHE A 23 -16.25 -17.49 -18.13
N THR A 24 -17.58 -17.37 -18.03
CA THR A 24 -18.49 -17.30 -19.20
C THR A 24 -18.84 -15.87 -19.56
N GLN A 25 -19.33 -15.64 -20.79
CA GLN A 25 -19.82 -14.32 -21.21
C GLN A 25 -20.90 -13.78 -20.26
N GLU A 26 -21.83 -14.63 -19.84
CA GLU A 26 -22.91 -14.29 -18.91
C GLU A 26 -22.37 -13.82 -17.56
N GLN A 27 -21.35 -14.51 -17.03
CA GLN A 27 -20.70 -14.11 -15.77
C GLN A 27 -19.98 -12.77 -15.88
N LEU A 28 -19.38 -12.48 -17.05
CA LEU A 28 -18.77 -11.18 -17.30
C LEU A 28 -19.83 -10.07 -17.37
N GLU A 29 -20.93 -10.30 -18.09
CA GLU A 29 -22.03 -9.35 -18.20
C GLU A 29 -22.68 -9.09 -16.84
N ASP A 30 -22.93 -10.13 -16.03
CA ASP A 30 -23.45 -9.98 -14.67
C ASP A 30 -22.49 -9.19 -13.78
N ALA A 31 -21.19 -9.50 -13.82
CA ALA A 31 -20.19 -8.78 -13.04
C ALA A 31 -20.11 -7.28 -13.41
N ILE A 32 -20.18 -6.95 -14.70
CA ILE A 32 -20.20 -5.56 -15.18
C ILE A 32 -21.47 -4.85 -14.70
N ASN A 33 -22.64 -5.47 -14.89
CA ASN A 33 -23.91 -4.90 -14.44
C ASN A 33 -23.90 -4.67 -12.93
N LYS A 34 -23.44 -5.64 -12.15
CA LYS A 34 -23.33 -5.52 -10.70
C LYS A 34 -22.40 -4.38 -10.29
N LEU A 35 -21.24 -4.25 -10.92
CA LEU A 35 -20.29 -3.17 -10.64
C LEU A 35 -20.87 -1.77 -10.97
N LEU A 36 -21.68 -1.67 -12.03
CA LEU A 36 -22.26 -0.41 -12.50
C LEU A 36 -23.49 0.02 -11.70
N TYR A 37 -24.36 -0.92 -11.34
CA TYR A 37 -25.63 -0.64 -10.69
C TYR A 37 -25.57 -0.65 -9.17
N ASP A 38 -24.62 -1.38 -8.58
CA ASP A 38 -24.42 -1.35 -7.13
C ASP A 38 -23.49 -0.20 -6.73
N GLU A 39 -24.08 0.88 -6.20
CA GLU A 39 -23.36 2.06 -5.77
C GLU A 39 -22.33 1.80 -4.66
N SER A 40 -22.42 0.68 -3.92
CA SER A 40 -21.48 0.37 -2.84
C SER A 40 -20.05 0.23 -3.36
N TYR A 41 -19.86 -0.39 -4.54
CA TYR A 41 -18.55 -0.52 -5.17
C TYR A 41 -17.96 0.85 -5.50
N LYS A 42 -18.78 1.74 -6.08
CA LYS A 42 -18.36 3.12 -6.40
C LYS A 42 -18.01 3.91 -5.13
N LYS A 43 -18.82 3.80 -4.07
CA LYS A 43 -18.59 4.47 -2.78
C LYS A 43 -17.29 4.00 -2.14
N ASN A 44 -17.06 2.68 -2.07
CA ASN A 44 -15.87 2.08 -1.48
C ASN A 44 -14.58 2.47 -2.23
N VAL A 45 -14.63 2.59 -3.56
CA VAL A 45 -13.49 3.06 -4.36
C VAL A 45 -13.22 4.54 -4.16
N VAL A 46 -14.27 5.38 -4.11
CA VAL A 46 -14.13 6.82 -3.90
C VAL A 46 -13.61 7.15 -2.51
N GLU A 47 -14.07 6.44 -1.47
CA GLU A 47 -13.59 6.60 -0.10
C GLU A 47 -12.09 6.35 -0.01
N VAL A 48 -11.62 5.25 -0.58
CA VAL A 48 -10.19 4.95 -0.62
C VAL A 48 -9.43 5.93 -1.47
N SER A 49 -9.99 6.37 -2.60
CA SER A 49 -9.35 7.36 -3.44
C SER A 49 -9.12 8.69 -2.72
N LYS A 50 -9.99 9.05 -1.76
CA LYS A 50 -9.84 10.25 -0.93
C LYS A 50 -8.74 10.09 0.11
N ASP A 51 -8.67 8.91 0.73
CA ASP A 51 -7.67 8.62 1.77
C ASP A 51 -6.30 8.26 1.18
N SER A 52 -6.28 7.75 -0.04
CA SER A 52 -5.05 7.45 -0.77
C SER A 52 -4.46 8.76 -1.25
N TRP A 53 -3.39 9.17 -0.57
CA TRP A 53 -2.47 10.20 -1.05
C TRP A 53 -1.72 9.65 -2.27
N ILE A 54 -2.40 9.50 -3.40
CA ILE A 54 -1.73 9.34 -4.69
C ILE A 54 -1.12 10.71 -4.94
N ASP A 55 0.10 10.85 -4.46
CA ASP A 55 0.92 12.00 -4.74
C ASP A 55 1.00 12.09 -6.29
N SER A 56 0.39 13.13 -6.85
CA SER A 56 0.31 13.35 -8.29
C SER A 56 1.62 13.89 -8.85
N THR A 57 2.69 13.86 -8.04
CA THR A 57 4.05 14.12 -8.47
C THR A 57 4.41 13.24 -9.67
N PRO A 58 4.87 13.85 -10.78
CA PRO A 58 5.45 13.12 -11.89
C PRO A 58 6.49 12.12 -11.36
N LEU A 59 6.52 10.92 -11.94
CA LEU A 59 7.44 9.84 -11.54
C LEU A 59 8.90 10.32 -11.44
N GLU A 60 9.28 11.29 -12.26
CA GLU A 60 10.58 11.95 -12.26
C GLU A 60 10.89 12.69 -10.94
N ASN A 61 9.92 13.43 -10.40
CA ASN A 61 10.04 14.15 -9.14
C ASN A 61 10.07 13.20 -7.94
N ARG A 62 9.33 12.08 -8.00
CA ARG A 62 9.31 11.07 -6.93
C ARG A 62 10.65 10.35 -6.77
N ARG A 63 11.36 10.11 -7.88
CA ARG A 63 12.64 9.40 -7.86
C ARG A 63 13.77 10.25 -7.30
N HIS A 64 13.73 11.56 -7.53
CA HIS A 64 14.82 12.47 -7.16
C HIS A 64 14.54 13.22 -5.86
N GLY A 65 13.28 13.42 -5.46
CA GLY A 65 12.94 14.29 -4.32
C GLY A 65 13.63 13.91 -3.01
N GLY A 66 13.73 12.61 -2.69
CA GLY A 66 14.43 12.18 -1.48
C GLY A 66 15.94 12.42 -1.53
N VAL A 67 16.58 12.17 -2.68
CA VAL A 67 18.02 12.34 -2.89
C VAL A 67 18.38 13.83 -2.95
N GLU A 68 17.59 14.60 -3.67
CA GLU A 68 17.73 16.04 -3.83
C GLU A 68 17.53 16.79 -2.50
N TYR A 69 16.55 16.36 -1.70
CA TYR A 69 16.35 16.90 -0.36
C TYR A 69 17.57 16.66 0.54
N VAL A 70 18.19 15.48 0.45
CA VAL A 70 19.43 15.13 1.19
C VAL A 70 20.64 15.94 0.70
N ILE A 71 20.75 16.20 -0.61
CA ILE A 71 21.87 16.99 -1.18
C ILE A 71 21.72 18.48 -0.83
N ARG A 72 20.49 19.00 -0.79
CA ARG A 72 20.22 20.42 -0.53
C ARG A 72 20.30 20.81 0.96
N HIS A 73 20.21 19.85 1.88
CA HIS A 73 20.25 20.11 3.32
C HIS A 73 21.49 19.45 3.94
N GLU A 74 22.37 20.26 4.52
CA GLU A 74 23.62 19.79 5.14
C GLU A 74 23.38 18.95 6.41
N ASP A 75 22.25 19.15 7.10
CA ASP A 75 21.88 18.38 8.29
C ASP A 75 20.73 17.41 8.02
N THR A 76 21.07 16.14 7.83
CA THR A 76 20.12 15.01 7.68
C THR A 76 20.09 14.10 8.91
N SER A 77 20.48 14.62 10.08
CA SER A 77 20.62 13.83 11.31
C SER A 77 19.32 13.17 11.80
N PHE A 78 18.16 13.65 11.34
CA PHE A 78 16.83 13.08 11.60
C PHE A 78 16.50 11.89 10.69
N MET A 79 17.14 11.74 9.53
CA MET A 79 16.97 10.57 8.65
C MET A 79 17.80 9.36 9.09
N ARG A 80 18.70 9.52 10.07
CA ARG A 80 19.47 8.39 10.62
C ARG A 80 18.51 7.45 11.33
N ALA A 81 18.60 6.16 11.00
CA ALA A 81 17.87 5.12 11.71
C ALA A 81 18.08 5.26 13.22
N ILE A 82 16.99 5.17 13.99
CA ILE A 82 17.01 5.32 15.46
C ILE A 82 18.00 4.33 16.10
N SER A 83 18.14 3.15 15.49
CA SER A 83 19.12 2.12 15.84
C SER A 83 20.57 2.62 15.85
N CYS A 84 20.90 3.63 15.03
CA CYS A 84 22.23 4.22 14.99
C CYS A 84 22.55 5.04 16.26
N LYS A 85 21.53 5.61 16.92
CA LYS A 85 21.67 6.34 18.19
C LYS A 85 21.46 5.47 19.43
N SER A 86 20.95 4.25 19.26
CA SER A 86 20.72 3.30 20.36
C SER A 86 22.02 2.71 20.91
N TYR A 87 22.07 2.55 22.23
CA TYR A 87 23.17 1.86 22.92
C TYR A 87 23.27 0.40 22.50
N TRP A 88 24.45 -0.21 22.67
CA TRP A 88 24.74 -1.57 22.22
C TRP A 88 23.76 -2.63 22.75
N TYR A 89 23.22 -2.43 23.96
CA TYR A 89 22.25 -3.35 24.59
C TYR A 89 20.84 -3.22 23.99
N GLN A 90 20.40 -1.99 23.66
CA GLN A 90 19.13 -1.75 22.96
C GLN A 90 19.15 -2.34 21.54
N ARG A 91 20.30 -2.26 20.87
CA ARG A 91 20.49 -2.89 19.54
C ARG A 91 20.41 -4.42 19.59
N ARG A 92 20.74 -5.02 20.72
CA ARG A 92 20.72 -6.48 20.94
C ARG A 92 19.43 -6.97 21.60
N LEU A 93 18.47 -6.07 21.88
CA LEU A 93 17.17 -6.37 22.49
C LEU A 93 17.31 -7.26 23.75
N LEU A 94 18.31 -6.97 24.58
CA LEU A 94 18.60 -7.77 25.78
C LEU A 94 17.45 -7.76 26.80
N ASP A 95 16.63 -6.71 26.78
CA ASP A 95 15.36 -6.60 27.51
C ASP A 95 14.34 -7.66 27.07
N VAL A 96 14.26 -7.95 25.77
CA VAL A 96 13.38 -9.00 25.23
C VAL A 96 13.86 -10.39 25.64
N TYR A 97 15.17 -10.62 25.63
CA TYR A 97 15.75 -11.89 26.11
C TYR A 97 15.53 -12.10 27.61
N ALA A 98 15.68 -11.06 28.42
CA ALA A 98 15.45 -11.12 29.86
C ALA A 98 13.97 -11.30 30.23
N PHE A 99 13.04 -10.87 29.37
CA PHE A 99 11.61 -11.09 29.54
C PHE A 99 11.16 -12.51 29.14
N LEU A 100 11.87 -13.14 28.20
CA LEU A 100 11.58 -14.49 27.70
C LEU A 100 12.37 -15.60 28.40
N SER A 101 13.38 -15.25 29.21
CA SER A 101 14.19 -16.17 30.01
C SER A 101 13.52 -16.61 31.31
#